data_AF-A0A937E381-F1
#
_entry.id   AF-A0A937E381-F1
#
_cell.length_a   1.000
_cell.length_b   1.000
_cell.length_c   1.000
_cell.angle_alpha   90.00
_cell.angle_beta   90.00
_cell.angle_gamma   90.00
#
_symmetry.space_group_name_H-M   'P 1'
#
loop_
_entity.id
_entity.type
_entity.pdbx_description
1 polymer ?
#
loop_
_entity_poly.entity_id
_entity_poly.type
_entity_poly.pdbx_seq_one_letter_code
_entity_poly.pdbx_strand_id
1 'polypeptide(L)'
;MIEALLFAGGLALNPGPDECAPRVENAVAIWWFRPLELAPGASVSLEAYWTDRPHSLERAPRHCVTDIAASPEGIVQFDADSLSVRVADDAPASALVTITGRLGDQHLEAQIRVVRPEEAPLRGTWRQADATCPDGVTPTPIEELVLDASQRFSVTWTPFEAYRDYWGTYRFDAADQSFSAEVEGDNQRPANLDLSGTASVTGDELSLEEVWLGDPSRMTAAASRCSYRFVRSGSPD
;
A
#
# COMPACT_ATOMS: atom_id res chain seq x y z
N MET A 1 49.99 33.73 53.34
CA MET A 1 49.74 32.42 52.72
C MET A 1 48.39 32.52 52.03
N ILE A 2 48.36 32.48 50.70
CA ILE A 2 47.14 32.56 49.89
C ILE A 2 46.96 31.18 49.28
N GLU A 3 45.89 30.49 49.66
CA GLU A 3 45.45 29.25 49.01
C GLU A 3 44.84 29.56 47.65
N ALA A 4 45.30 28.87 46.62
CA ALA A 4 44.70 28.87 45.30
C ALA A 4 43.74 27.67 45.20
N LEU A 5 42.43 27.93 45.13
CA LEU A 5 41.44 26.95 44.71
C LEU A 5 41.61 26.66 43.22
N LEU A 6 42.00 25.44 42.89
CA LEU A 6 41.92 24.87 41.54
C LEU A 6 40.49 24.35 41.31
N PHE A 7 39.70 25.05 40.50
CA PHE A 7 38.45 24.51 39.95
C PHE A 7 38.76 23.61 38.75
N ALA A 8 38.70 22.30 38.94
CA ALA A 8 38.62 21.33 37.86
C ALA A 8 37.16 21.28 37.35
N GLY A 9 36.77 22.26 36.54
CA GLY A 9 35.52 22.24 35.79
C GLY A 9 35.68 21.39 34.54
N GLY A 10 35.41 20.09 34.63
CA GLY A 10 35.26 19.23 33.46
C GLY A 10 34.05 19.71 32.65
N LEU A 11 34.30 20.23 31.44
CA LEU A 11 33.25 20.44 30.45
C LEU A 11 32.69 19.06 30.09
N ALA A 12 31.53 18.73 30.62
CA ALA A 12 30.71 17.65 30.08
C ALA A 12 30.36 18.06 28.65
N LEU A 13 31.00 17.43 27.67
CA LEU A 13 30.53 17.45 26.30
C LEU A 13 29.13 16.86 26.35
N ASN A 14 28.11 17.69 26.12
CA ASN A 14 26.79 17.16 25.79
C ASN A 14 27.00 16.21 24.61
N PRO A 15 26.61 14.93 24.71
CA PRO A 15 26.61 14.09 23.53
C PRO A 15 25.76 14.80 22.48
N GLY A 16 26.28 14.89 21.26
CA GLY A 16 25.52 15.39 20.13
C GLY A 16 24.21 14.60 20.00
N PRO A 17 23.24 15.11 19.22
CA PRO A 17 21.99 14.40 18.99
C PRO A 17 22.29 12.96 18.55
N ASP A 18 21.70 11.99 19.25
CA ASP A 18 21.80 10.58 18.88
C ASP A 18 21.19 10.40 17.48
N GLU A 19 22.01 10.00 16.52
CA GLU A 19 21.61 9.84 15.12
C GLU A 19 20.53 8.74 14.96
N CYS A 20 20.49 7.79 15.90
CA CYS A 20 19.49 6.73 15.92
C CYS A 20 18.22 7.11 16.69
N ALA A 21 18.15 8.30 17.28
CA ALA A 21 16.97 8.80 17.99
C ALA A 21 16.13 9.72 17.08
N PRO A 22 14.81 9.81 17.33
CA PRO A 22 13.98 10.76 16.61
C PRO A 22 14.32 12.20 17.00
N ARG A 23 14.16 13.14 16.07
CA ARG A 23 14.33 14.58 16.36
C ARG A 23 13.22 15.17 17.24
N VAL A 24 12.12 14.45 17.41
CA VAL A 24 10.93 14.86 18.16
C VAL A 24 10.51 13.78 19.14
N GLU A 25 10.10 14.19 20.33
CA GLU A 25 9.97 13.34 21.53
C GLU A 25 8.85 12.27 21.45
N ASN A 26 7.99 12.32 20.42
CA ASN A 26 6.85 11.40 20.26
C ASN A 26 6.80 10.74 18.86
N ALA A 27 7.90 10.74 18.12
CA ALA A 27 7.92 10.00 16.86
C ALA A 27 7.86 8.49 17.12
N VAL A 28 7.13 7.79 16.26
CA VAL A 28 7.11 6.34 16.20
C VAL A 28 7.95 5.85 15.03
N ALA A 29 8.59 4.69 15.20
CA ALA A 29 9.35 4.04 14.16
C ALA A 29 8.42 3.17 13.30
N ILE A 30 8.54 3.25 11.98
CA ILE A 30 7.78 2.41 11.05
C ILE A 30 8.64 1.96 9.86
N TRP A 31 8.29 0.83 9.26
CA TRP A 31 8.72 0.50 7.89
C TRP A 31 7.63 0.88 6.89
N TRP A 32 6.42 0.38 7.10
CA TRP A 32 5.24 0.71 6.30
C TRP A 32 3.95 0.43 7.09
N PHE A 33 2.85 1.06 6.68
CA PHE A 33 1.59 1.03 7.44
C PHE A 33 0.66 -0.15 7.12
N ARG A 34 0.81 -0.77 5.94
CA ARG A 34 -0.08 -1.84 5.45
C ARG A 34 0.74 -3.00 4.91
N PRO A 35 0.25 -4.25 4.97
CA PRO A 35 0.96 -5.38 4.40
C PRO A 35 1.42 -5.09 2.98
N LEU A 36 2.71 -5.27 2.72
CA LEU A 36 3.27 -5.13 1.39
C LEU A 36 3.02 -6.42 0.61
N GLU A 37 2.47 -6.31 -0.58
CA GLU A 37 2.21 -7.46 -1.44
C GLU A 37 3.37 -7.69 -2.40
N LEU A 38 4.05 -8.84 -2.26
CA LEU A 38 5.20 -9.21 -3.07
C LEU A 38 5.04 -10.60 -3.70
N ALA A 39 5.51 -10.74 -4.93
CA ALA A 39 5.57 -12.04 -5.60
C ALA A 39 6.76 -12.88 -5.10
N PRO A 40 6.71 -14.22 -5.24
CA PRO A 40 7.88 -15.06 -5.05
C PRO A 40 9.09 -14.54 -5.84
N GLY A 41 10.25 -14.49 -5.18
CA GLY A 41 11.49 -13.99 -5.74
C GLY A 41 11.65 -12.46 -5.77
N ALA A 42 10.60 -11.69 -5.47
CA ALA A 42 10.68 -10.24 -5.37
C ALA A 42 11.39 -9.80 -4.09
N SER A 43 12.05 -8.63 -4.14
CA SER A 43 12.75 -8.04 -3.01
C SER A 43 12.22 -6.66 -2.66
N VAL A 44 12.31 -6.30 -1.38
CA VAL A 44 12.04 -4.96 -0.85
C VAL A 44 13.17 -4.51 0.07
N SER A 45 13.51 -3.22 0.04
CA SER A 45 14.41 -2.62 1.03
C SER A 45 13.69 -2.31 2.34
N LEU A 46 14.29 -2.66 3.47
CA LEU A 46 13.80 -2.32 4.81
C LEU A 46 14.24 -0.90 5.18
N GLU A 47 13.48 0.08 4.72
CA GLU A 47 13.74 1.48 5.01
C GLU A 47 12.88 1.95 6.18
N ALA A 48 13.50 2.14 7.35
CA ALA A 48 12.80 2.61 8.54
C ALA A 48 12.64 4.13 8.52
N TYR A 49 11.53 4.61 9.07
CA TYR A 49 11.19 6.02 9.18
C TYR A 49 10.74 6.36 10.59
N TRP A 50 11.09 7.56 11.03
CA TRP A 50 10.47 8.25 12.14
C TRP A 50 9.27 9.06 11.64
N THR A 51 8.16 8.97 12.36
CA THR A 51 6.95 9.76 12.06
C THR A 51 6.28 10.24 13.33
N ASP A 52 5.94 11.52 13.40
CA ASP A 52 5.23 12.15 14.52
C ASP A 52 3.80 12.55 14.18
N ARG A 53 3.50 12.65 12.88
CA ARG A 53 2.19 12.95 12.31
C ARG A 53 2.09 12.37 10.90
N PRO A 54 0.87 12.18 10.36
CA PRO A 54 0.69 11.71 8.99
C PRO A 54 1.53 12.52 7.99
N HIS A 55 2.13 11.84 7.02
CA HIS A 55 2.96 12.40 5.93
C HIS A 55 4.29 13.07 6.37
N SER A 56 4.65 13.05 7.65
CA SER A 56 5.92 13.54 8.17
C SER A 56 6.87 12.35 8.38
N LEU A 57 7.55 11.93 7.32
CA LEU A 57 8.46 10.78 7.34
C LEU A 57 9.92 11.24 7.29
N GLU A 58 10.63 11.08 8.40
CA GLU A 58 12.08 11.23 8.44
C GLU A 58 12.74 9.85 8.33
N ARG A 59 13.56 9.65 7.29
CA ARG A 59 14.29 8.40 7.12
C ARG A 59 15.29 8.20 8.25
N ALA A 60 15.20 7.05 8.92
CA ALA A 60 16.19 6.63 9.89
C ALA A 60 17.45 6.10 9.18
N PRO A 61 18.65 6.33 9.74
CA PRO A 61 19.86 5.72 9.23
C PRO A 61 19.76 4.20 9.24
N ARG A 62 20.15 3.56 8.14
CA ARG A 62 20.10 2.11 7.96
C ARG A 62 20.79 1.34 9.08
N HIS A 63 21.95 1.81 9.51
CA HIS A 63 22.75 1.17 10.54
C HIS A 63 22.13 1.20 11.96
N CYS A 64 21.08 1.99 12.17
CA CYS A 64 20.36 2.07 13.44
C CYS A 64 19.29 0.98 13.60
N VAL A 65 18.98 0.25 12.52
CA VAL A 65 17.98 -0.82 12.55
C VAL A 65 18.66 -2.13 12.94
N THR A 66 18.20 -2.73 14.03
CA THR A 66 18.78 -3.96 14.60
C THR A 66 17.71 -5.01 14.87
N ASP A 67 18.15 -6.21 15.28
CA ASP A 67 17.29 -7.31 15.73
C ASP A 67 16.19 -7.70 14.74
N ILE A 68 16.52 -7.63 13.44
CA ILE A 68 15.58 -7.96 12.38
C ILE A 68 15.30 -9.46 12.39
N ALA A 69 14.02 -9.81 12.41
CA ALA A 69 13.56 -11.18 12.35
C ALA A 69 12.29 -11.26 11.48
N ALA A 70 12.00 -12.45 10.97
CA ALA A 70 10.81 -12.73 10.19
C ALA A 70 10.11 -14.00 10.68
N SER A 71 8.79 -13.97 10.70
CA SER A 71 7.95 -15.12 11.09
C SER A 71 6.74 -15.22 10.16
N PRO A 72 6.41 -16.41 9.61
CA PRO A 72 7.14 -17.68 9.78
C PRO A 72 8.53 -17.67 9.11
N GLU A 73 9.46 -18.45 9.67
CA GLU A 73 10.78 -18.65 9.07
C GLU A 73 10.69 -19.35 7.71
N GLY A 74 11.64 -19.08 6.82
CA GLY A 74 11.77 -19.75 5.51
C GLY A 74 10.94 -19.15 4.37
N ILE A 75 9.96 -18.29 4.65
CA ILE A 75 9.16 -17.63 3.59
C ILE A 75 9.91 -16.44 2.99
N VAL A 76 10.73 -15.77 3.79
CA VAL A 76 11.57 -14.67 3.34
C VAL A 76 13.03 -14.89 3.72
N GLN A 77 13.92 -14.32 2.92
CA GLN A 77 15.35 -14.31 3.12
C GLN A 77 15.78 -12.87 3.36
N PHE A 78 16.47 -12.63 4.47
CA PHE A 78 17.00 -11.32 4.81
C PHE A 78 18.46 -11.21 4.36
N ASP A 79 18.76 -10.16 3.61
CA ASP A 79 20.11 -9.75 3.26
C ASP A 79 20.51 -8.57 4.16
N ALA A 80 21.43 -8.85 5.08
CA ALA A 80 21.91 -7.88 6.07
C ALA A 80 22.77 -6.77 5.45
N ASP A 81 23.50 -7.06 4.36
CA ASP A 81 24.41 -6.07 3.75
C ASP A 81 23.61 -5.00 3.02
N SER A 82 22.54 -5.40 2.33
CA SER A 82 21.66 -4.48 1.61
C SER A 82 20.47 -3.98 2.42
N LEU A 83 20.26 -4.52 3.64
CA LEU A 83 19.02 -4.38 4.43
C LEU A 83 17.79 -4.61 3.56
N SER A 84 17.75 -5.75 2.89
CA SER A 84 16.62 -6.12 2.03
C SER A 84 16.03 -7.47 2.43
N VAL A 85 14.76 -7.63 2.11
CA VAL A 85 14.02 -8.87 2.30
C VAL A 85 13.57 -9.35 0.93
N ARG A 86 13.93 -10.59 0.61
CA ARG A 86 13.48 -11.29 -0.59
C ARG A 86 12.47 -12.36 -0.21
N VAL A 87 11.35 -12.43 -0.93
CA VAL A 87 10.40 -13.53 -0.81
C VAL A 87 11.02 -14.78 -1.46
N ALA A 88 11.01 -15.91 -0.75
CA ALA A 88 11.52 -17.17 -1.30
C ALA A 88 10.77 -17.57 -2.58
N ASP A 89 11.47 -18.19 -3.54
CA ASP A 89 10.88 -18.56 -4.83
C ASP A 89 9.75 -19.61 -4.71
N ASP A 90 9.82 -20.44 -3.68
CA ASP A 90 8.84 -21.48 -3.35
C ASP A 90 7.83 -21.04 -2.27
N ALA A 91 7.83 -19.76 -1.90
CA ALA A 91 6.92 -19.24 -0.89
C ALA A 91 5.46 -19.60 -1.19
N PRO A 92 4.71 -20.12 -0.19
CA PRO A 92 3.29 -20.41 -0.35
C PRO A 92 2.53 -19.12 -0.65
N ALA A 93 1.59 -19.20 -1.58
CA ALA A 93 0.77 -18.05 -1.88
C ALA A 93 -0.15 -17.70 -0.72
N SER A 94 -0.51 -16.41 -0.64
CA SER A 94 -1.25 -15.82 0.48
C SER A 94 -0.57 -15.93 1.85
N ALA A 95 0.66 -16.47 1.94
CA ALA A 95 1.42 -16.51 3.19
C ALA A 95 1.65 -15.09 3.69
N LEU A 96 1.39 -14.88 4.99
CA LEU A 96 1.59 -13.61 5.66
C LEU A 96 2.82 -13.74 6.56
N VAL A 97 3.83 -12.89 6.31
CA VAL A 97 5.07 -12.85 7.05
C VAL A 97 5.11 -11.55 7.83
N THR A 98 5.27 -11.65 9.15
CA THR A 98 5.57 -10.50 9.99
C THR A 98 7.09 -10.33 10.05
N ILE A 99 7.55 -9.11 9.75
CA ILE A 99 8.93 -8.67 9.92
C ILE A 99 8.97 -7.79 11.15
N THR A 100 9.85 -8.11 12.07
CA THR A 100 10.10 -7.33 13.28
C THR A 100 11.51 -6.78 13.28
N GLY A 101 11.74 -5.67 13.97
CA GLY A 101 13.07 -5.12 14.22
C GLY A 101 13.05 -4.12 15.36
N ARG A 102 14.18 -3.45 15.56
CA ARG A 102 14.33 -2.34 16.50
C ARG A 102 14.97 -1.15 15.82
N LEU A 103 14.54 0.03 16.24
CA LEU A 103 15.20 1.30 15.92
C LEU A 103 15.36 2.07 17.23
N GLY A 104 16.56 1.98 17.81
CA GLY A 104 16.78 2.38 19.20
C GLY A 104 15.89 1.59 20.17
N ASP A 105 15.08 2.30 20.96
CA ASP A 105 14.14 1.70 21.90
C ASP A 105 12.78 1.33 21.31
N GLN A 106 12.52 1.69 20.06
CA GLN A 106 11.24 1.48 19.40
C GLN A 106 11.20 0.15 18.66
N HIS A 107 10.05 -0.52 18.73
CA HIS A 107 9.80 -1.74 17.99
C HIS A 107 9.32 -1.41 16.58
N LEU A 108 9.94 -2.02 15.58
CA LEU A 108 9.47 -2.00 14.21
C LEU A 108 8.69 -3.29 13.95
N GLU A 109 7.51 -3.16 13.38
CA GLU A 109 6.72 -4.28 12.89
C GLU A 109 6.16 -3.92 11.51
N ALA A 110 6.23 -4.87 10.58
CA ALA A 110 5.63 -4.76 9.27
C ALA A 110 5.21 -6.13 8.77
N GLN A 111 4.36 -6.15 7.74
CA GLN A 111 3.88 -7.40 7.15
C GLN A 111 4.16 -7.45 5.65
N ILE A 112 4.51 -8.64 5.16
CA ILE A 112 4.56 -8.98 3.74
C ILE A 112 3.53 -10.08 3.48
N ARG A 113 2.68 -9.88 2.47
CA ARG A 113 1.81 -10.91 1.93
C ARG A 113 2.41 -11.43 0.63
N VAL A 114 2.62 -12.75 0.55
CA VAL A 114 3.06 -13.41 -0.68
C VAL A 114 1.88 -13.48 -1.64
N VAL A 115 2.03 -12.89 -2.81
CA VAL A 115 0.97 -12.82 -3.82
C VAL A 115 1.49 -13.43 -5.11
N ARG A 116 0.84 -14.50 -5.55
CA ARG A 116 1.09 -15.06 -6.88
C ARG A 116 0.24 -14.32 -7.91
N PRO A 117 0.84 -13.78 -8.99
CA PRO A 117 0.09 -13.04 -10.01
C PRO A 117 -1.11 -13.83 -10.56
N GLU A 118 -0.98 -15.15 -10.69
CA GLU A 118 -2.05 -16.03 -11.15
C GLU A 118 -3.23 -16.17 -10.17
N GLU A 119 -3.03 -15.90 -8.88
CA GLU A 119 -4.09 -15.98 -7.85
C GLU A 119 -4.82 -14.65 -7.66
N ALA A 120 -4.19 -13.53 -8.05
CA ALA A 120 -4.75 -12.20 -7.98
C ALA A 120 -4.61 -11.48 -9.33
N PRO A 121 -5.23 -12.00 -10.42
CA PRO A 121 -5.01 -11.49 -11.77
C PRO A 121 -5.46 -10.05 -11.96
N LEU A 122 -6.50 -9.61 -11.23
CA LEU A 122 -6.99 -8.23 -11.29
C LEU A 122 -6.15 -7.23 -10.47
N ARG A 123 -5.16 -7.71 -9.71
CA ARG A 123 -4.38 -6.86 -8.81
C ARG A 123 -3.70 -5.73 -9.57
N GLY A 124 -3.85 -4.51 -9.06
CA GLY A 124 -3.16 -3.35 -9.58
C GLY A 124 -3.79 -2.04 -9.15
N THR A 125 -3.08 -0.97 -9.49
CA THR A 125 -3.64 0.38 -9.58
C THR A 125 -3.91 0.65 -11.05
N TRP A 126 -5.15 1.02 -11.36
CA TRP A 126 -5.69 1.10 -12.70
C TRP A 126 -6.26 2.49 -12.93
N ARG A 127 -5.98 3.09 -14.08
CA ARG A 127 -6.53 4.38 -14.51
C ARG A 127 -7.45 4.16 -15.71
N GLN A 128 -8.64 4.75 -15.69
CA GLN A 128 -9.59 4.59 -16.78
C GLN A 128 -9.00 5.19 -18.07
N ALA A 129 -8.92 4.37 -19.11
CA ALA A 129 -8.56 4.80 -20.45
C ALA A 129 -9.81 5.14 -21.27
N ASP A 130 -10.91 4.41 -21.08
CA ASP A 130 -12.13 4.55 -21.86
C ASP A 130 -13.34 3.93 -21.14
N ALA A 131 -14.53 4.39 -21.53
CA ALA A 131 -15.79 3.83 -21.06
C ALA A 131 -16.86 3.95 -22.16
N THR A 132 -17.51 2.83 -22.45
CA THR A 132 -18.69 2.76 -23.32
C THR A 132 -19.91 2.44 -22.49
N CYS A 133 -20.87 3.36 -22.46
CA CYS A 133 -22.13 3.21 -21.73
C CYS A 133 -23.34 3.32 -22.67
N PRO A 134 -24.48 2.70 -22.31
CA PRO A 134 -25.74 2.89 -23.01
C PRO A 134 -26.17 4.35 -23.11
N ASP A 135 -27.04 4.66 -24.08
CA ASP A 135 -27.71 5.96 -24.25
C ASP A 135 -26.77 7.19 -24.34
N GLY A 136 -25.52 6.97 -24.74
CA GLY A 136 -24.51 8.03 -24.87
C GLY A 136 -24.07 8.63 -23.52
N VAL A 137 -24.28 7.91 -22.41
CA VAL A 137 -23.75 8.31 -21.11
C VAL A 137 -22.22 8.33 -21.17
N THR A 138 -21.62 9.42 -20.70
CA THR A 138 -20.16 9.53 -20.54
C THR A 138 -19.89 9.77 -19.06
N PRO A 139 -19.40 8.76 -18.32
CA PRO A 139 -19.14 8.91 -16.90
C PRO A 139 -17.93 9.81 -16.67
N THR A 140 -17.91 10.49 -15.52
CA THR A 140 -16.67 11.11 -15.01
C THR A 140 -15.57 10.04 -14.94
N PRO A 141 -14.39 10.25 -15.54
CA PRO A 141 -13.31 9.26 -15.54
C PRO A 141 -12.88 8.85 -14.13
N ILE A 142 -12.66 7.57 -13.94
CA ILE A 142 -12.03 7.04 -12.73
C ILE A 142 -10.53 7.11 -12.91
N GLU A 143 -9.90 8.00 -12.15
CA GLU A 143 -8.45 8.21 -12.23
C GLU A 143 -7.67 7.17 -11.42
N GLU A 144 -8.29 6.57 -10.39
CA GLU A 144 -7.69 5.48 -9.62
C GLU A 144 -8.72 4.42 -9.24
N LEU A 145 -8.56 3.22 -9.77
CA LEU A 145 -9.17 1.98 -9.29
C LEU A 145 -8.05 1.10 -8.72
N VAL A 146 -8.11 0.81 -7.43
CA VAL A 146 -7.17 -0.11 -6.78
C VAL A 146 -7.87 -1.43 -6.53
N LEU A 147 -7.24 -2.53 -6.94
CA LEU A 147 -7.63 -3.91 -6.62
C LEU A 147 -6.42 -4.58 -5.96
N ASP A 148 -6.54 -5.02 -4.71
CA ASP A 148 -5.45 -5.69 -3.99
C ASP A 148 -5.63 -7.22 -3.95
N ALA A 149 -4.56 -7.95 -3.65
CA ALA A 149 -4.63 -9.42 -3.59
C ALA A 149 -5.43 -9.94 -2.39
N SER A 150 -5.72 -9.07 -1.43
CA SER A 150 -6.58 -9.37 -0.29
C SER A 150 -8.06 -9.18 -0.63
N GLN A 151 -8.40 -9.08 -1.92
CA GLN A 151 -9.76 -8.93 -2.43
C GLN A 151 -10.44 -7.64 -1.94
N ARG A 152 -9.67 -6.58 -1.70
CA ARG A 152 -10.21 -5.25 -1.43
C ARG A 152 -10.06 -4.35 -2.63
N PHE A 153 -10.97 -3.38 -2.72
CA PHE A 153 -10.94 -2.39 -3.77
C PHE A 153 -11.18 -0.98 -3.24
N SER A 154 -10.74 0.01 -4.01
CA SER A 154 -11.17 1.40 -3.86
C SER A 154 -11.29 2.08 -5.21
N VAL A 155 -12.19 3.04 -5.29
CA VAL A 155 -12.39 3.90 -6.47
C VAL A 155 -12.19 5.35 -6.06
N THR A 156 -11.49 6.08 -6.91
CA THR A 156 -11.24 7.52 -6.76
C THR A 156 -11.37 8.23 -8.12
N TRP A 157 -12.23 9.25 -8.21
CA TRP A 157 -12.35 10.11 -9.39
C TRP A 157 -11.30 11.22 -9.41
N THR A 158 -10.88 11.73 -8.25
CA THR A 158 -9.86 12.80 -8.15
C THR A 158 -8.82 12.44 -7.09
N PRO A 159 -7.68 11.85 -7.49
CA PRO A 159 -6.66 11.39 -6.55
C PRO A 159 -6.03 12.56 -5.81
N PHE A 160 -6.06 12.50 -4.48
CA PHE A 160 -5.38 13.45 -3.60
C PHE A 160 -4.96 12.74 -2.31
N GLU A 161 -3.64 12.65 -2.08
CA GLU A 161 -3.06 11.94 -0.92
C GLU A 161 -3.65 10.51 -0.76
N ALA A 162 -4.28 10.20 0.38
CA ALA A 162 -4.89 8.90 0.66
C ALA A 162 -6.42 8.90 0.46
N TYR A 163 -6.98 9.94 -0.15
CA TYR A 163 -8.41 10.07 -0.39
C TYR A 163 -8.93 8.96 -1.31
N ARG A 164 -10.13 8.47 -0.99
CA ARG A 164 -10.88 7.47 -1.76
C ARG A 164 -12.33 7.87 -1.75
N ASP A 165 -13.03 7.73 -2.87
CA ASP A 165 -14.46 8.03 -2.91
C ASP A 165 -15.27 6.94 -2.21
N TYR A 166 -14.98 5.67 -2.52
CA TYR A 166 -15.55 4.52 -1.84
C TYR A 166 -14.65 3.29 -1.92
N TRP A 167 -14.86 2.34 -1.01
CA TRP A 167 -14.04 1.13 -0.89
C TRP A 167 -14.82 -0.03 -0.29
N GLY A 168 -14.28 -1.23 -0.48
CA GLY A 168 -14.85 -2.44 0.11
C GLY A 168 -14.13 -3.69 -0.33
N THR A 169 -14.89 -4.75 -0.61
CA THR A 169 -14.36 -6.03 -1.06
C THR A 169 -14.87 -6.39 -2.45
N TYR A 170 -14.08 -7.18 -3.19
CA TYR A 170 -14.46 -7.70 -4.49
C TYR A 170 -14.25 -9.21 -4.55
N ARG A 171 -14.92 -9.85 -5.50
CA ARG A 171 -14.77 -11.27 -5.82
C ARG A 171 -14.53 -11.38 -7.31
N PHE A 172 -13.64 -12.30 -7.68
CA PHE A 172 -13.36 -12.63 -9.06
C PHE A 172 -13.27 -14.15 -9.21
N ASP A 173 -14.03 -14.70 -10.15
CA ASP A 173 -13.90 -16.09 -10.57
C ASP A 173 -13.24 -16.12 -11.96
N ALA A 174 -12.06 -16.73 -12.04
CA ALA A 174 -11.29 -16.78 -13.28
C ALA A 174 -11.88 -17.75 -14.32
N ALA A 175 -12.72 -18.70 -13.92
CA ALA A 175 -13.27 -19.73 -14.81
C ALA A 175 -14.38 -19.16 -15.72
N ASP A 176 -15.21 -18.26 -15.20
CA ASP A 176 -16.29 -17.61 -15.94
C ASP A 176 -16.14 -16.08 -16.05
N GLN A 177 -15.02 -15.54 -15.53
CA GLN A 177 -14.69 -14.12 -15.50
C GLN A 177 -15.66 -13.27 -14.67
N SER A 178 -16.48 -13.89 -13.82
CA SER A 178 -17.45 -13.20 -12.98
C SER A 178 -16.76 -12.27 -12.00
N PHE A 179 -17.22 -11.02 -11.97
CA PHE A 179 -16.77 -9.99 -11.06
C PHE A 179 -17.96 -9.46 -10.26
N SER A 180 -17.78 -9.32 -8.95
CA SER A 180 -18.70 -8.56 -8.11
C SER A 180 -17.96 -7.82 -7.02
N ALA A 181 -18.50 -6.68 -6.57
CA ALA A 181 -17.95 -5.94 -5.45
C ALA A 181 -19.03 -5.42 -4.50
N GLU A 182 -18.66 -5.28 -3.23
CA GLU A 182 -19.51 -4.80 -2.14
C GLU A 182 -18.82 -3.62 -1.45
N VAL A 183 -19.53 -2.50 -1.33
CA VAL A 183 -19.00 -1.29 -0.69
C VAL A 183 -19.17 -1.39 0.83
N GLU A 184 -18.06 -1.27 1.55
CA GLU A 184 -18.03 -1.34 3.02
C GLU A 184 -17.86 0.04 3.67
N GLY A 185 -17.37 1.03 2.92
CA GLY A 185 -17.24 2.40 3.39
C GLY A 185 -17.06 3.39 2.24
N ASP A 186 -17.29 4.66 2.53
CA ASP A 186 -17.25 5.73 1.55
C ASP A 186 -17.01 7.11 2.16
N ASN A 187 -16.47 8.00 1.33
CA ASN A 187 -16.53 9.45 1.52
C ASN A 187 -17.55 10.08 0.56
N GLN A 188 -17.71 9.50 -0.63
CA GLN A 188 -18.63 9.95 -1.66
C GLN A 188 -19.09 8.78 -2.55
N ARG A 189 -20.17 8.09 -2.14
CA ARG A 189 -20.72 6.94 -2.89
C ARG A 189 -22.02 7.26 -3.63
N PRO A 190 -22.08 7.07 -4.96
CA PRO A 190 -23.32 7.07 -5.72
C PRO A 190 -24.30 6.01 -5.18
N ALA A 191 -25.58 6.35 -5.03
CA ALA A 191 -26.58 5.42 -4.51
C ALA A 191 -26.99 4.33 -5.51
N ASN A 192 -26.55 4.47 -6.76
CA ASN A 192 -26.99 3.70 -7.91
C ASN A 192 -25.93 2.75 -8.46
N LEU A 193 -24.87 2.44 -7.70
CA LEU A 193 -23.83 1.51 -8.14
C LEU A 193 -24.42 0.16 -8.54
N ASP A 194 -23.89 -0.40 -9.63
CA ASP A 194 -24.14 -1.78 -10.05
C ASP A 194 -22.79 -2.47 -10.25
N LEU A 195 -22.28 -3.09 -9.19
CA LEU A 195 -20.90 -3.56 -9.12
C LEU A 195 -20.76 -5.04 -9.53
N SER A 196 -21.67 -5.58 -10.34
CA SER A 196 -21.64 -6.97 -10.79
C SER A 196 -21.59 -7.07 -12.31
N GLY A 197 -20.64 -7.85 -12.83
CA GLY A 197 -20.40 -7.97 -14.26
C GLY A 197 -19.28 -8.97 -14.54
N THR A 198 -18.45 -8.70 -15.54
CA THR A 198 -17.27 -9.51 -15.83
C THR A 198 -16.00 -8.68 -15.76
N ALA A 199 -14.88 -9.34 -15.51
CA ALA A 199 -13.56 -8.72 -15.49
C ALA A 199 -12.54 -9.57 -16.25
N SER A 200 -11.60 -8.92 -16.92
CA SER A 200 -10.45 -9.61 -17.51
C SER A 200 -9.23 -8.72 -17.52
N VAL A 201 -8.05 -9.33 -17.44
CA VAL A 201 -6.77 -8.63 -17.56
C VAL A 201 -5.98 -9.24 -18.71
N THR A 202 -5.52 -8.38 -19.62
CA THR A 202 -4.62 -8.75 -20.72
C THR A 202 -3.41 -7.82 -20.68
N GLY A 203 -2.27 -8.34 -20.20
CA GLY A 203 -1.08 -7.51 -19.99
C GLY A 203 -1.32 -6.41 -18.95
N ASP A 204 -1.19 -5.16 -19.37
CA ASP A 204 -1.41 -3.96 -18.55
C ASP A 204 -2.78 -3.31 -18.77
N GLU A 205 -3.72 -4.04 -19.37
CA GLU A 205 -5.10 -3.60 -19.57
C GLU A 205 -6.07 -4.42 -18.71
N LEU A 206 -6.95 -3.72 -17.99
CA LEU A 206 -8.09 -4.28 -17.26
C LEU A 206 -9.37 -3.88 -17.98
N SER A 207 -10.21 -4.86 -18.32
CA SER A 207 -11.57 -4.64 -18.81
C SER A 207 -12.59 -5.02 -17.74
N LEU A 208 -13.57 -4.15 -17.51
CA LEU A 208 -14.75 -4.43 -16.68
C LEU A 208 -16.00 -4.24 -17.55
N GLU A 209 -16.82 -5.26 -17.72
CA GLU A 209 -18.02 -5.20 -18.56
C GLU A 209 -19.29 -5.40 -17.75
N GLU A 210 -20.37 -4.76 -18.20
CA GLU A 210 -21.68 -4.80 -17.55
C GLU A 210 -21.67 -4.31 -16.10
N VAL A 211 -20.76 -3.40 -15.75
CA VAL A 211 -20.61 -2.78 -14.43
C VAL A 211 -21.00 -1.30 -14.50
N TRP A 212 -21.49 -0.73 -13.41
CA TRP A 212 -21.61 0.71 -13.21
C TRP A 212 -20.88 1.14 -11.95
N LEU A 213 -19.73 1.80 -12.16
CA LEU A 213 -18.87 2.34 -11.10
C LEU A 213 -19.33 3.72 -10.59
N GLY A 214 -20.46 4.21 -11.09
CA GLY A 214 -21.05 5.46 -10.65
C GLY A 214 -20.49 6.70 -11.34
N ASP A 215 -21.14 7.83 -11.06
CA ASP A 215 -20.72 9.15 -11.54
C ASP A 215 -21.06 10.19 -10.45
N PRO A 216 -20.08 10.98 -9.99
CA PRO A 216 -20.29 11.99 -8.95
C PRO A 216 -21.30 13.08 -9.37
N SER A 217 -21.51 13.27 -10.67
CA SER A 217 -22.52 14.21 -11.20
C SER A 217 -23.94 13.61 -11.26
N ARG A 218 -24.10 12.29 -11.03
CA ARG A 218 -25.37 11.55 -11.19
C ARG A 218 -25.63 10.57 -10.04
N MET A 219 -25.45 11.05 -8.80
CA MET A 219 -25.48 10.24 -7.58
C MET A 219 -26.76 9.41 -7.34
N THR A 220 -27.90 9.78 -7.95
CA THR A 220 -29.21 9.14 -7.73
C THR A 220 -29.90 8.67 -9.02
N ALA A 221 -29.23 8.79 -10.16
CA ALA A 221 -29.79 8.34 -11.45
C ALA A 221 -29.87 6.80 -11.51
N ALA A 222 -30.54 6.24 -12.51
CA ALA A 222 -30.45 4.80 -12.76
C ALA A 222 -29.00 4.39 -13.09
N ALA A 223 -28.60 3.18 -12.71
CA ALA A 223 -27.31 2.62 -13.11
C ALA A 223 -27.22 2.54 -14.64
N SER A 224 -26.04 2.83 -15.18
CA SER A 224 -25.75 2.61 -16.60
C SER A 224 -24.71 1.50 -16.69
N ARG A 225 -25.10 0.29 -17.07
CA ARG A 225 -24.14 -0.82 -17.18
C ARG A 225 -23.20 -0.55 -18.34
N CYS A 226 -21.96 -0.20 -18.02
CA CYS A 226 -20.94 0.21 -18.97
C CYS A 226 -19.90 -0.90 -19.16
N SER A 227 -19.14 -0.77 -20.24
CA SER A 227 -17.85 -1.44 -20.43
C SER A 227 -16.74 -0.42 -20.23
N TYR A 228 -15.83 -0.69 -19.29
CA TYR A 228 -14.69 0.15 -18.98
C TYR A 228 -13.41 -0.53 -19.41
N ARG A 229 -12.49 0.27 -19.95
CA ARG A 229 -11.09 -0.12 -20.18
C ARG A 229 -10.21 0.71 -19.27
N PHE A 230 -9.33 0.05 -18.54
CA PHE A 230 -8.33 0.67 -17.69
C PHE A 230 -6.92 0.24 -18.12
N VAL A 231 -5.95 1.12 -17.88
CA VAL A 231 -4.53 0.83 -18.04
C VAL A 231 -3.83 0.86 -16.68
N ARG A 232 -2.83 0.00 -16.49
CA ARG A 232 -2.07 -0.07 -15.23
C ARG A 232 -1.27 1.21 -15.02
N SER A 233 -1.45 1.86 -13.87
CA SER A 233 -0.71 3.06 -13.49
C SER A 233 0.80 2.78 -13.40
N GLY A 234 1.61 3.60 -14.07
CA GLY A 234 3.07 3.44 -14.13
C GLY A 234 3.60 2.66 -15.33
N SER A 235 2.73 2.15 -16.21
CA SER A 235 3.14 1.65 -17.52
C SER A 235 3.49 2.82 -18.44
N PRO A 236 4.58 2.77 -19.22
CA PRO A 236 4.84 3.79 -20.24
C PRO A 236 3.73 3.75 -21.30
N ASP A 237 3.17 4.92 -21.63
CA ASP A 237 2.21 5.11 -22.74
C ASP A 237 2.83 4.70 -24.10
#